data_AF-A0A1G7SEI3-F1
#
_entry.id   AF-A0A1G7SEI3-F1
#
_cell.length_a   1.000
_cell.length_b   1.000
_cell.length_c   1.000
_cell.angle_alpha   90.00
_cell.angle_beta   90.00
_cell.angle_gamma   90.00
#
_symmetry.space_group_name_H-M   'P 1'
#
loop_
_entity.id
_entity.type
_entity.pdbx_description
1 polymer ?
#
loop_
_entity_poly.entity_id
_entity_poly.type
_entity_poly.pdbx_seq_one_letter_code
_entity_poly.pdbx_strand_id
1 'polypeptide(L)'
;MMAAKPKPNTPIPDDMVLPVAIAVTAPGGPRRRAGMRFDAQPTVLQLADLNDDQIAALQGDPMLSIRAEPAPDIDDDGVHQGS
;
A
#
# COMPACT_ATOMS: atom_id res chain seq x y z
N MET A 1 -18.57 -10.51 -19.66
CA MET A 1 -17.23 -9.95 -19.38
C MET A 1 -17.33 -9.23 -18.04
N MET A 2 -16.96 -9.87 -16.94
CA MET A 2 -17.08 -9.30 -15.59
C MET A 2 -15.71 -9.35 -14.91
N ALA A 3 -15.32 -8.20 -14.35
CA ALA A 3 -14.02 -7.88 -13.81
C ALA A 3 -13.49 -8.92 -12.82
N ALA A 4 -12.18 -9.16 -12.88
CA ALA A 4 -11.46 -10.03 -11.97
C ALA A 4 -11.73 -9.63 -10.51
N LYS A 5 -12.24 -10.58 -9.74
CA LYS A 5 -12.36 -10.50 -8.28
C LYS A 5 -10.95 -10.28 -7.69
N PRO A 6 -10.77 -9.41 -6.67
CA PRO A 6 -9.50 -9.34 -5.97
C PRO A 6 -9.17 -10.72 -5.39
N LYS A 7 -7.93 -11.16 -5.59
CA LYS A 7 -7.45 -12.46 -5.09
C LYS A 7 -7.60 -12.47 -3.56
N PRO A 8 -7.94 -13.61 -2.94
CA PRO A 8 -7.86 -13.74 -1.48
C PRO A 8 -6.39 -13.55 -1.09
N ASN A 9 -6.12 -12.46 -0.38
CA ASN A 9 -4.81 -12.19 0.20
C ASN A 9 -4.48 -13.35 1.13
N THR A 10 -3.41 -14.07 0.82
CA THR A 10 -2.96 -15.19 1.65
C THR A 10 -2.53 -14.60 3.00
N PRO A 11 -3.02 -15.11 4.14
CA PRO A 11 -2.53 -14.66 5.43
C PRO A 11 -1.02 -14.94 5.48
N ILE A 12 -0.22 -13.88 5.51
CA ILE A 12 1.22 -13.97 5.73
C ILE A 12 1.39 -14.52 7.16
N PRO A 13 2.06 -15.67 7.37
CA PRO A 13 2.35 -16.16 8.71
C PRO A 13 3.35 -15.23 9.42
N ASP A 14 3.03 -14.97 10.69
CA ASP A 14 3.45 -13.89 11.61
C ASP A 14 4.95 -13.77 11.95
N ASP A 15 5.87 -14.49 11.29
CA ASP A 15 7.27 -14.52 11.70
C ASP A 15 8.17 -13.86 10.64
N MET A 16 8.46 -12.56 10.86
CA MET A 16 9.66 -11.85 10.36
C MET A 16 9.65 -11.08 9.01
N VAL A 17 8.53 -10.53 8.54
CA VAL A 17 8.58 -9.44 7.54
C VAL A 17 7.71 -8.29 8.01
N LEU A 18 8.33 -7.20 8.48
CA LEU A 18 7.61 -5.96 8.78
C LEU A 18 6.73 -5.62 7.56
N PRO A 19 5.41 -5.49 7.71
CA PRO A 19 4.55 -5.11 6.60
C PRO A 19 5.00 -3.74 6.08
N VAL A 20 5.70 -3.74 4.94
CA VAL A 20 6.18 -2.50 4.33
C VAL A 20 5.02 -1.92 3.54
N ALA A 21 4.52 -0.76 3.98
CA ALA A 21 3.58 0.02 3.21
C ALA A 21 4.32 1.13 2.44
N ILE A 22 3.73 1.57 1.35
CA ILE A 22 4.19 2.75 0.62
C ILE A 22 3.07 3.79 0.58
N ALA A 23 3.40 5.02 0.98
CA ALA A 23 2.54 6.17 0.78
C ALA A 23 2.86 6.80 -0.58
N VAL A 24 1.86 6.83 -1.46
CA VAL A 24 1.97 7.40 -2.81
C VAL A 24 1.13 8.67 -2.90
N THR A 25 1.75 9.79 -3.26
CA THR A 25 1.08 11.10 -3.39
C THR A 25 1.33 11.69 -4.76
N ALA A 26 0.36 12.40 -5.32
CA ALA A 26 0.51 13.16 -6.57
C ALA A 26 0.40 14.67 -6.29
N PRO A 27 1.50 15.33 -5.85
CA PRO A 27 1.47 16.74 -5.46
C PRO A 27 1.14 17.69 -6.61
N GLY A 28 1.41 17.28 -7.86
CA GLY A 28 1.07 18.03 -9.07
C GLY A 28 -0.40 17.94 -9.51
N GLY A 29 -1.25 17.22 -8.78
CA GLY A 29 -2.68 17.02 -9.09
C GLY A 29 -3.06 15.56 -9.39
N PRO A 30 -4.34 15.28 -9.68
CA PRO A 30 -4.85 13.93 -9.89
C PRO A 30 -4.12 13.20 -11.01
N ARG A 31 -3.54 12.03 -10.71
CA ARG A 31 -2.76 11.22 -11.65
C ARG A 31 -3.17 9.76 -11.58
N ARG A 32 -3.13 9.06 -12.72
CA ARG A 32 -3.46 7.63 -12.80
C ARG A 32 -2.25 6.81 -13.18
N ARG A 33 -1.89 5.83 -12.34
CA ARG A 33 -0.79 4.87 -12.57
C ARG A 33 -1.12 3.50 -12.02
N ALA A 34 -0.61 2.46 -12.67
CA ALA A 34 -0.87 1.06 -12.30
C ALA A 34 -2.37 0.73 -12.15
N GLY A 35 -3.25 1.41 -12.91
CA GLY A 35 -4.71 1.29 -12.81
C GLY A 35 -5.35 2.04 -11.64
N MET A 36 -4.55 2.60 -10.73
CA MET A 36 -4.98 3.36 -9.55
C MET A 36 -4.97 4.87 -9.83
N ARG A 37 -5.75 5.62 -9.05
CA ARG A 37 -5.75 7.09 -9.06
C ARG A 37 -5.11 7.60 -7.78
N PHE A 38 -4.20 8.56 -7.93
CA PHE A 38 -3.51 9.25 -6.85
C PHE A 38 -3.86 10.73 -6.94
N ASP A 39 -4.15 11.34 -5.80
CA ASP A 39 -4.43 12.76 -5.69
C ASP A 39 -3.37 13.42 -4.80
N ALA A 40 -3.58 14.67 -4.42
CA ALA A 40 -2.66 15.38 -3.51
C ALA A 40 -2.62 14.81 -2.09
N GLN A 41 -3.55 13.90 -1.74
CA GLN A 41 -3.56 13.17 -0.48
C GLN A 41 -2.73 11.88 -0.61
N PRO A 42 -1.95 11.51 0.41
CA PRO A 42 -1.17 10.28 0.40
C PRO A 42 -2.10 9.06 0.44
N THR A 43 -1.95 8.19 -0.55
CA THR A 43 -2.60 6.89 -0.60
C THR A 43 -1.62 5.84 -0.08
N VAL A 44 -1.94 5.22 1.04
CA VAL A 44 -1.15 4.11 1.61
C VAL A 44 -1.52 2.82 0.90
N LEU A 45 -0.51 2.14 0.35
CA LEU A 45 -0.64 0.85 -0.33
C LEU A 45 0.29 -0.15 0.34
N GLN A 46 -0.21 -1.35 0.62
CA GLN A 46 0.63 -2.44 1.10
C GLN A 46 1.51 -2.93 -0.05
N LEU A 47 2.82 -3.05 0.18
CA LEU A 47 3.72 -3.54 -0.86
C LEU A 47 3.38 -4.98 -1.26
N ALA A 48 2.84 -5.77 -0.31
CA ALA A 48 2.37 -7.13 -0.54
C ALA A 48 1.14 -7.24 -1.47
N ASP A 49 0.33 -6.19 -1.58
CA ASP A 49 -0.84 -6.14 -2.49
C ASP A 49 -0.47 -5.69 -3.90
N LEU A 50 0.77 -5.25 -4.12
CA LEU A 50 1.26 -4.75 -5.39
C LEU A 50 2.08 -5.81 -6.12
N ASN A 51 1.81 -5.94 -7.41
CA ASN A 51 2.65 -6.75 -8.30
C ASN A 51 3.91 -5.97 -8.71
N ASP A 52 4.97 -6.68 -9.11
CA ASP A 52 6.22 -6.07 -9.59
C ASP A 52 6.02 -5.03 -10.70
N ASP A 53 5.12 -5.30 -11.66
CA ASP A 53 4.76 -4.35 -12.72
C ASP A 53 4.13 -3.06 -12.17
N GLN A 54 3.31 -3.18 -11.12
CA GLN A 54 2.68 -2.02 -10.48
C GLN A 54 3.72 -1.21 -9.69
N ILE A 55 4.61 -1.89 -8.97
CA ILE A 55 5.72 -1.26 -8.23
C ILE A 55 6.62 -0.50 -9.20
N ALA A 56 7.03 -1.14 -10.30
CA ALA A 56 7.86 -0.52 -11.34
C ALA A 56 7.16 0.68 -11.99
N ALA A 57 5.84 0.58 -12.26
CA ALA A 57 5.06 1.68 -12.83
C ALA A 57 4.92 2.88 -11.88
N LEU A 58 4.85 2.64 -10.56
CA LEU A 58 4.82 3.69 -9.56
C LEU A 58 6.20 4.35 -9.42
N GLN A 59 7.25 3.55 -9.24
CA GLN A 59 8.62 4.04 -9.10
C GLN A 59 9.14 4.75 -10.37
N GLY A 60 8.67 4.33 -11.54
CA GLY A 60 9.02 4.94 -12.82
C GLY A 60 8.31 6.26 -13.12
N ASP A 61 7.40 6.73 -12.25
CA ASP A 61 6.69 7.99 -12.46
C ASP A 61 7.27 9.14 -11.62
N PRO A 62 8.03 10.08 -12.23
CA PRO A 62 8.68 11.17 -11.50
C PRO A 62 7.70 12.21 -10.96
N MET A 63 6.42 12.15 -11.35
CA MET A 63 5.38 13.05 -10.83
C MET A 63 4.67 12.48 -9.62
N LEU A 64 4.94 11.24 -9.23
CA LEU A 64 4.48 10.64 -7.98
C LEU A 64 5.58 10.75 -6.92
N SER A 65 5.18 11.11 -5.71
CA SER A 65 6.03 11.03 -4.52
C SER A 65 5.70 9.74 -3.78
N ILE A 66 6.70 8.87 -3.64
CA ILE A 66 6.57 7.58 -2.95
C ILE A 66 7.44 7.62 -1.71
N ARG A 67 6.87 7.26 -0.56
CA ARG A 67 7.58 7.12 0.71
C ARG A 67 7.29 5.74 1.27
N ALA A 68 8.33 4.99 1.65
CA ALA A 68 8.16 3.78 2.42
C ALA A 68 7.86 4.17 3.86
N GLU A 69 6.76 3.66 4.39
CA GLU A 69 6.38 3.84 5.79
C GLU A 69 6.18 2.45 6.39
N PRO A 70 6.56 2.23 7.66
CA PRO A 70 6.11 1.02 8.35
C PRO A 70 4.60 1.02 8.26
N ALA A 71 3.99 -0.09 7.82
CA ALA A 71 2.55 -0.19 7.93
C ALA A 71 2.20 0.09 9.39
N PRO A 72 1.12 0.85 9.67
CA PRO A 72 0.69 1.03 11.04
C PRO A 72 0.59 -0.37 11.64
N ASP A 73 1.33 -0.60 12.74
CA ASP A 73 1.11 -1.76 13.59
C ASP A 73 -0.39 -1.76 13.84
N ILE A 74 -1.09 -2.73 13.23
CA ILE A 74 -2.42 -3.06 13.67
C ILE A 74 -2.12 -3.77 14.99
N ASP A 75 -1.93 -2.99 16.05
CA ASP A 75 -1.88 -3.49 17.40
C ASP A 75 -3.24 -4.17 17.65
N ASP A 76 -3.34 -5.46 17.31
CA ASP A 76 -4.34 -6.38 17.83
C ASP A 76 -4.01 -6.70 19.30
N ASP A 77 -3.73 -5.66 20.09
CA ASP A 77 -3.56 -5.77 21.53
C ASP A 77 -4.17 -4.52 22.18
N GLY A 78 -5.47 -4.35 21.91
CA GLY A 78 -6.36 -3.66 22.82
C GLY A 78 -6.64 -4.47 24.09
N VAL A 79 -5.74 -5.37 24.54
CA VAL A 79 -5.85 -5.94 25.88
C VAL A 79 -5.43 -4.85 26.84
N HIS A 80 -6.42 -4.10 27.33
CA HIS A 80 -6.28 -3.26 28.52
C HIS A 80 -5.89 -4.17 29.70
N GLN A 81 -4.60 -4.44 29.85
CA GLN A 81 -4.00 -4.92 31.08
C GLN A 81 -3.89 -3.74 32.04
N GLY A 82 -4.51 -3.87 33.20
CA GLY A 82 -4.24 -3.08 34.40
C GLY A 82 -5.41 -2.19 34.83
N SER A 83 -5.93 -2.29 36.06
CA SER A 83 -5.52 -3.04 37.25
C SER A 83 -6.73 -3.24 38.15
#